data_AF-A0A922HSP8-F1
#
_entry.id   AF-A0A922HSP8-F1
#
_cell.length_a   1.000
_cell.length_b   1.000
_cell.length_c   1.000
_cell.angle_alpha   90.00
_cell.angle_beta   90.00
_cell.angle_gamma   90.00
#
_symmetry.space_group_name_H-M   'P 1'
#
loop_
_entity.id
_entity.type
_entity.pdbx_description
1 polymer ?
#
loop_
_entity_poly.entity_id
_entity_poly.type
_entity_poly.pdbx_seq_one_letter_code
_entity_poly.pdbx_strand_id
1 'polypeptide(L)'
;MFANENFTAAHRIVDEIQDSLFRRLESCKDSVQAQAIEGAIDERLKSLEQYVDRIEISVNKTSGSQRNTMKLKLDQLKYDHKHLLSSFRTLHQRRLHREREHREREELLTRRFTTNAELRSQNNDTQIDLGVQEYFDQEHNKLGGFNRHVDEMITTGSTVLSTLRQQRSMLKNTRKNLLDTLNSIGLSNSVMRLIEKRHIGDKFVLFGGMTLMTILMFLIWFYLT
;
A
#
# COMPACT_ATOMS: atom_id res chain seq x y z
N MET A 1 -4.00 25.70 -4.42
CA MET A 1 -3.38 25.83 -3.09
C MET A 1 -3.86 24.70 -2.16
N PHE A 2 -5.16 24.59 -1.88
CA PHE A 2 -5.75 23.53 -1.04
C PHE A 2 -5.39 22.08 -1.40
N ALA A 3 -5.25 21.75 -2.69
CA ALA A 3 -4.87 20.39 -3.10
C ALA A 3 -3.45 20.02 -2.65
N ASN A 4 -2.49 20.95 -2.74
CA ASN A 4 -1.10 20.70 -2.32
C ASN A 4 -0.99 20.54 -0.80
N GLU A 5 -1.72 21.33 -0.01
CA GLU A 5 -1.74 21.18 1.45
C GLU A 5 -2.29 19.82 1.87
N ASN A 6 -3.35 19.34 1.21
CA ASN A 6 -3.88 18.00 1.46
C ASN A 6 -2.88 16.90 1.09
N PHE A 7 -2.13 17.05 -0.01
CA PHE A 7 -1.05 16.12 -0.36
C PHE A 7 0.06 16.10 0.70
N THR A 8 0.52 17.26 1.17
CA THR A 8 1.56 17.33 2.21
C THR A 8 1.09 16.75 3.54
N ALA A 9 -0.17 17.00 3.92
CA ALA A 9 -0.76 16.41 5.12
C ALA A 9 -0.86 14.88 5.01
N ALA A 10 -1.28 14.36 3.85
CA ALA A 10 -1.37 12.93 3.62
C ALA A 10 0.01 12.24 3.65
N HIS A 11 1.03 12.82 3.01
CA HIS A 11 2.40 12.30 3.07
C HIS A 11 2.96 12.30 4.49
N ARG A 12 2.71 13.35 5.27
CA ARG A 12 3.12 13.40 6.68
C ARG A 12 2.50 12.28 7.52
N ILE A 13 1.23 11.95 7.28
CA ILE A 13 0.56 10.83 7.96
C ILE A 13 1.16 9.49 7.53
N VAL A 14 1.50 9.33 6.25
CA VAL A 14 2.18 8.12 5.74
C VAL A 14 3.53 7.93 6.45
N ASP A 15 4.35 8.97 6.51
CA ASP A 15 5.66 8.94 7.17
C ASP A 15 5.51 8.65 8.68
N GLU A 16 4.52 9.26 9.34
CA GLU A 16 4.24 9.05 10.76
C GLU A 16 3.78 7.62 11.07
N ILE A 17 2.97 7.01 10.18
CA ILE A 17 2.57 5.60 10.29
C ILE A 17 3.78 4.68 10.10
N GLN A 18 4.63 4.95 9.11
CA GLN A 18 5.78 4.12 8.79
C GLN A 18 6.88 4.17 9.85
N ASP A 19 7.31 5.38 10.23
CA ASP A 19 8.48 5.55 11.09
C ASP A 19 8.17 5.43 12.58
N SER A 20 7.00 5.90 13.01
CA SER A 20 6.67 5.98 14.43
C SER A 20 5.76 4.84 14.89
N LEU A 21 4.71 4.53 14.13
CA LEU A 21 3.69 3.60 14.61
C LEU A 21 4.06 2.14 14.33
N PHE A 22 4.55 1.81 13.13
CA PHE A 22 5.04 0.45 12.87
C PHE A 22 6.25 0.09 13.73
N ARG A 23 7.19 1.03 13.88
CA ARG A 23 8.38 0.82 14.72
C ARG A 23 8.03 0.62 16.20
N ARG A 24 7.07 1.39 16.72
CA ARG A 24 6.57 1.20 18.10
C ARG A 24 5.79 -0.10 18.26
N LEU A 25 4.97 -0.46 17.27
CA LEU A 25 4.23 -1.72 17.26
C LEU A 25 5.16 -2.94 17.24
N GLU A 26 6.29 -2.85 16.54
CA GLU A 26 7.30 -3.90 16.47
C GLU A 26 8.13 -4.01 17.77
N SER A 27 8.38 -2.90 18.47
CA SER A 27 9.10 -2.92 19.75
C SER A 27 8.25 -3.30 20.97
N CYS A 28 6.93 -3.26 20.85
CA CYS A 28 6.01 -3.43 21.98
C CYS A 28 5.72 -4.91 22.28
N LYS A 29 6.23 -5.40 23.41
CA LYS A 29 5.95 -6.76 23.93
C LYS A 29 4.62 -6.87 24.67
N ASP A 30 4.12 -5.79 25.27
CA ASP A 30 2.89 -5.81 26.05
C ASP A 30 1.65 -5.87 25.14
N SER A 31 0.70 -6.78 25.45
CA SER A 31 -0.52 -6.98 24.65
C SER A 31 -1.42 -5.74 24.63
N VAL A 32 -1.59 -5.10 25.80
CA VAL A 32 -2.49 -3.93 25.97
C VAL A 32 -1.97 -2.68 25.27
N GLN A 33 -0.67 -2.36 25.40
CA GLN A 33 -0.08 -1.20 24.76
C GLN A 33 -0.05 -1.34 23.23
N ALA A 34 0.15 -2.57 22.74
CA ALA A 34 0.10 -2.82 21.32
C ALA A 34 -1.31 -2.65 20.75
N GLN A 35 -2.35 -3.11 21.45
CA GLN A 35 -3.73 -2.92 21.03
C GLN A 35 -4.12 -1.43 20.98
N ALA A 36 -3.61 -0.62 21.91
CA ALA A 36 -3.78 0.83 21.88
C ALA A 36 -3.07 1.48 20.68
N ILE A 37 -1.86 1.02 20.34
CA ILE A 37 -1.11 1.49 19.16
C ILE A 37 -1.81 1.05 17.87
N GLU A 38 -2.37 -0.16 17.83
CA GLU A 38 -3.17 -0.65 16.69
C GLU A 38 -4.42 0.19 16.45
N GLY A 39 -5.14 0.54 17.53
CA GLY A 39 -6.28 1.46 17.45
C GLY A 39 -5.88 2.85 16.92
N ALA A 40 -4.73 3.38 17.38
CA ALA A 40 -4.19 4.64 16.88
C ALA A 40 -3.77 4.57 15.40
N ILE A 41 -3.20 3.45 14.95
CA ILE A 41 -2.89 3.22 13.52
C ILE A 41 -4.17 3.19 12.69
N ASP A 42 -5.21 2.49 13.15
CA ASP A 42 -6.49 2.38 12.44
C ASP A 42 -7.17 3.75 12.31
N GLU A 43 -7.16 4.57 13.36
CA GLU A 43 -7.69 5.94 13.32
C GLU A 43 -6.92 6.85 12.35
N ARG A 44 -5.59 6.73 12.30
CA ARG A 44 -4.73 7.49 11.36
C ARG A 44 -4.91 7.01 9.93
N LEU A 45 -5.13 5.71 9.71
CA LEU A 45 -5.40 5.14 8.41
C LEU A 45 -6.77 5.59 7.86
N LYS A 46 -7.79 5.65 8.73
CA LYS A 46 -9.11 6.23 8.40
C LYS A 46 -9.01 7.72 8.06
N SER A 47 -8.20 8.47 8.81
CA SER A 47 -7.94 9.87 8.51
C SER A 47 -7.26 10.04 7.14
N LEU A 48 -6.27 9.18 6.82
CA LEU A 48 -5.61 9.16 5.52
C LEU A 48 -6.59 8.85 4.37
N GLU A 49 -7.51 7.91 4.57
CA GLU A 49 -8.57 7.59 3.60
C GLU A 49 -9.46 8.81 3.31
N GLN A 50 -9.89 9.52 4.36
CA GLN A 50 -10.67 10.76 4.20
C GLN A 50 -9.89 11.85 3.44
N TYR A 51 -8.57 11.98 3.65
CA TYR A 51 -7.74 12.90 2.89
C TYR A 51 -7.61 12.48 1.42
N VAL A 52 -7.44 11.19 1.14
CA VAL A 52 -7.40 10.63 -0.23
C VAL A 52 -8.70 10.95 -0.97
N ASP A 53 -9.86 10.75 -0.32
CA ASP A 53 -11.17 11.05 -0.90
C ASP A 53 -11.36 12.55 -1.19
N ARG A 54 -10.94 13.41 -0.24
CA ARG A 54 -10.96 14.88 -0.45
C ARG A 54 -10.05 15.30 -1.61
N ILE A 55 -8.88 14.68 -1.73
CA ILE A 55 -7.96 14.94 -2.83
C ILE A 55 -8.59 14.46 -4.15
N GLU A 56 -9.23 13.29 -4.19
CA GLU A 56 -9.91 12.78 -5.38
C GLU A 56 -11.01 13.74 -5.87
N ILE A 57 -11.81 14.28 -4.95
CA ILE A 57 -12.82 15.30 -5.28
C ILE A 57 -12.14 16.55 -5.85
N SER A 58 -11.02 17.01 -5.28
CA SER A 58 -10.29 18.19 -5.75
C SER A 58 -9.62 17.98 -7.12
N VAL A 59 -9.15 16.76 -7.39
CA VAL A 59 -8.55 16.36 -8.67
C VAL A 59 -9.62 16.26 -9.76
N ASN A 60 -10.82 15.80 -9.43
CA ASN A 60 -11.93 15.76 -10.38
C ASN A 60 -12.47 17.16 -10.73
N LYS A 61 -12.33 18.15 -9.85
CA LYS A 61 -12.68 19.55 -10.11
C LYS A 61 -11.64 20.33 -10.93
N THR A 62 -10.42 19.79 -11.08
CA THR A 62 -9.33 20.46 -11.80
C THR A 62 -9.30 19.99 -13.27
N SER A 63 -9.33 20.92 -14.23
CA SER A 63 -9.20 20.63 -15.67
C SER A 63 -7.80 21.01 -16.21
N GLY A 64 -7.32 20.33 -17.27
CA GLY A 64 -6.03 20.60 -17.92
C GLY A 64 -4.86 19.68 -17.52
N SER A 65 -3.62 20.03 -17.92
CA SER A 65 -2.39 19.24 -17.70
C SER A 65 -2.07 18.97 -16.21
N GLN A 66 -2.42 19.91 -15.33
CA GLN A 66 -2.27 19.76 -13.89
C GLN A 66 -3.12 18.62 -13.31
N ARG A 67 -4.27 18.28 -13.93
CA ARG A 67 -5.10 17.14 -13.54
C ARG A 67 -4.36 15.82 -13.68
N ASN A 68 -3.60 15.65 -14.76
CA ASN A 68 -2.85 14.41 -15.01
C ASN A 68 -1.74 14.23 -13.96
N THR A 69 -1.06 15.32 -13.61
CA THR A 69 -0.01 15.31 -12.57
C THR A 69 -0.60 15.00 -11.19
N MET A 70 -1.72 15.61 -10.83
CA MET A 70 -2.37 15.34 -9.54
C MET A 70 -3.04 13.97 -9.48
N LYS A 71 -3.53 13.44 -10.61
CA LYS A 71 -3.98 12.04 -10.70
C LYS A 71 -2.84 11.06 -10.41
N LEU A 72 -1.66 11.28 -10.98
CA LEU A 72 -0.50 10.42 -10.71
C LEU A 72 -0.14 10.42 -9.22
N LYS A 73 -0.10 11.59 -8.59
CA LYS A 73 0.15 11.72 -7.14
C LYS A 73 -0.95 11.07 -6.30
N LEU A 74 -2.21 11.19 -6.71
CA LEU A 74 -3.34 10.52 -6.05
C LEU A 74 -3.24 8.99 -6.19
N ASP A 75 -2.87 8.48 -7.36
CA ASP A 75 -2.70 7.05 -7.59
C ASP A 75 -1.55 6.48 -6.75
N GLN A 76 -0.46 7.25 -6.61
CA GLN A 76 0.65 6.92 -5.72
C GLN A 76 0.19 6.88 -4.26
N LEU A 77 -0.55 7.89 -3.79
CA LEU A 77 -1.07 7.94 -2.42
C LEU A 77 -2.08 6.81 -2.15
N LYS A 78 -2.91 6.45 -3.14
CA LYS A 78 -3.82 5.29 -3.07
C LYS A 78 -3.06 3.97 -2.96
N TYR A 79 -1.93 3.85 -3.66
CA TYR A 79 -1.04 2.69 -3.54
C TYR A 79 -0.43 2.64 -2.14
N ASP A 80 0.10 3.75 -1.64
CA ASP A 80 0.72 3.84 -0.31
C ASP A 80 -0.30 3.48 0.78
N HIS A 81 -1.52 4.03 0.73
CA HIS A 81 -2.59 3.69 1.67
C HIS A 81 -2.92 2.19 1.66
N LYS A 82 -3.05 1.56 0.48
CA LYS A 82 -3.30 0.12 0.37
C LYS A 82 -2.13 -0.72 0.88
N HIS A 83 -0.90 -0.28 0.61
CA HIS A 83 0.30 -0.94 1.09
C HIS A 83 0.40 -0.87 2.62
N LEU A 84 0.10 0.28 3.22
CA LEU A 84 0.02 0.45 4.67
C LEU A 84 -1.06 -0.43 5.29
N LEU A 85 -2.26 -0.48 4.70
CA LEU A 85 -3.35 -1.34 5.17
C LEU A 85 -2.96 -2.83 5.11
N SER A 86 -2.33 -3.27 4.02
CA SER A 86 -1.85 -4.65 3.90
C SER A 86 -0.78 -4.96 4.95
N SER A 87 0.18 -4.05 5.15
CA SER A 87 1.26 -4.22 6.12
C SER A 87 0.71 -4.28 7.55
N PHE A 88 -0.24 -3.40 7.89
CA PHE A 88 -0.93 -3.40 9.17
C PHE A 88 -1.68 -4.71 9.42
N ARG A 89 -2.43 -5.21 8.42
CA ARG A 89 -3.13 -6.51 8.54
C ARG A 89 -2.18 -7.67 8.78
N THR A 90 -1.05 -7.72 8.07
CA THR A 90 -0.05 -8.77 8.27
C THR A 90 0.57 -8.69 9.67
N LEU A 91 0.87 -7.49 10.17
CA LEU A 91 1.39 -7.30 11.53
C LEU A 91 0.36 -7.71 12.59
N HIS A 92 -0.89 -7.29 12.43
CA HIS A 92 -1.99 -7.66 13.32
C HIS A 92 -2.23 -9.18 13.33
N GLN A 93 -2.25 -9.82 12.16
CA GLN A 93 -2.37 -11.28 12.05
C GLN A 93 -1.20 -12.01 12.73
N ARG A 94 0.04 -11.54 12.54
CA ARG A 94 1.21 -12.11 13.22
C ARG A 94 1.10 -12.00 14.73
N ARG A 95 0.57 -10.90 15.26
CA ARG A 95 0.34 -10.74 16.70
C ARG A 95 -0.74 -11.68 17.22
N LEU A 96 -1.89 -11.74 16.54
CA LEU A 96 -2.99 -12.63 16.91
C LEU A 96 -2.54 -14.10 16.88
N HIS A 97 -1.70 -14.47 15.91
CA HIS A 97 -1.13 -15.81 15.85
C HIS A 97 -0.22 -16.10 17.04
N ARG A 98 0.70 -15.18 17.39
CA ARG A 98 1.55 -15.32 18.59
C ARG A 98 0.72 -15.44 19.87
N GLU A 99 -0.35 -14.65 20.01
CA GLU A 99 -1.22 -14.69 21.18
C GLU A 99 -1.97 -16.03 21.27
N ARG A 100 -2.45 -16.56 20.14
CA ARG A 100 -3.03 -17.92 20.07
C ARG A 100 -2.02 -18.99 20.44
N GLU A 101 -0.81 -18.94 19.89
CA GLU A 101 0.27 -19.88 20.23
C GLU A 101 0.63 -19.84 21.72
N HIS A 102 0.70 -18.64 22.30
CA HIS A 102 0.93 -18.48 23.74
C HIS A 102 -0.21 -19.07 24.56
N ARG A 103 -1.47 -18.81 24.17
CA ARG A 103 -2.65 -19.34 24.85
C ARG A 103 -2.73 -20.87 24.75
N GLU A 104 -2.47 -21.44 23.57
CA GLU A 104 -2.40 -22.88 23.36
C GLU A 104 -1.29 -23.51 24.22
N ARG A 105 -0.12 -22.86 24.32
CA ARG A 105 0.95 -23.31 25.21
C ARG A 105 0.54 -23.28 26.69
N GLU A 106 -0.14 -22.23 27.13
CA GLU A 106 -0.66 -22.14 28.50
C GLU A 106 -1.73 -23.20 28.77
N GLU A 107 -2.61 -23.46 27.81
CA GLU A 107 -3.60 -24.54 27.89
C GLU A 107 -2.93 -25.92 27.99
N LEU A 108 -1.81 -26.13 27.28
CA LEU A 108 -1.01 -27.36 27.39
C LEU A 108 -0.26 -27.47 28.73
N LEU A 109 0.20 -26.34 29.30
CA LEU A 109 0.85 -26.30 30.61
C LEU A 109 -0.13 -26.48 31.76
N THR A 110 -1.35 -25.97 31.62
CA THR A 110 -2.43 -26.08 32.61
C THR A 110 -3.21 -27.39 32.48
N ARG A 111 -3.12 -28.07 31.33
CA ARG A 111 -3.53 -29.47 31.22
C ARG A 111 -2.64 -30.29 32.16
N ARG A 112 -3.19 -30.59 33.34
CA ARG A 112 -2.56 -31.45 34.34
C ARG A 112 -2.15 -32.76 33.68
N PHE A 113 -0.85 -32.91 33.41
CA PHE A 113 -0.26 -34.13 32.90
C PHE A 113 -0.38 -35.20 33.99
N THR A 114 -1.50 -35.92 34.02
CA THR A 114 -1.54 -37.22 34.67
C THR A 114 -0.61 -38.11 33.86
N THR A 115 0.60 -38.35 34.35
CA THR A 115 1.49 -39.31 33.71
C THR A 115 0.78 -40.66 33.65
N ASN A 116 0.95 -41.41 32.55
CA ASN A 116 0.40 -42.78 32.44
C ASN A 116 0.79 -43.68 33.64
N ALA A 117 1.83 -43.30 34.40
CA ALA A 117 2.24 -43.94 35.64
C ALA A 117 1.26 -43.71 36.81
N GLU A 118 0.70 -42.51 36.96
CA GLU A 118 -0.28 -42.20 38.02
C GLU A 118 -1.66 -42.81 37.72
N LEU A 119 -2.07 -42.85 36.44
CA LEU A 119 -3.29 -43.54 36.01
C LEU A 119 -3.22 -45.07 36.22
N ARG A 120 -2.00 -45.63 36.12
CA ARG A 120 -1.70 -47.04 36.41
C ARG A 120 -1.66 -47.35 37.91
N SER A 121 -1.24 -46.40 38.74
CA SER A 121 -1.17 -46.61 40.20
C SER A 121 -2.54 -46.59 40.88
N GLN A 122 -3.57 -46.03 40.26
CA GLN A 122 -4.93 -45.99 40.81
C GLN A 122 -5.76 -47.25 40.47
N ASN A 123 -5.35 -48.03 39.46
CA ASN A 123 -6.07 -49.22 38.98
C ASN A 123 -5.28 -50.49 39.30
N ASN A 124 -5.40 -50.98 40.55
CA ASN A 124 -4.99 -52.32 40.96
C ASN A 124 -5.97 -53.41 40.49
N ASP A 125 -6.42 -53.38 39.24
CA ASP A 125 -7.12 -54.51 38.64
C ASP A 125 -6.69 -54.69 37.20
N THR A 126 -6.02 -55.82 36.96
CA THR A 126 -5.71 -56.38 35.65
C THR A 126 -6.99 -56.74 34.93
N GLN A 127 -7.63 -55.76 34.30
CA GLN A 127 -8.47 -55.99 33.14
C GLN A 127 -8.00 -55.03 32.03
N ILE A 128 -7.32 -55.62 31.05
CA ILE A 128 -6.95 -54.95 29.81
C ILE A 128 -8.25 -54.76 29.01
N ASP A 129 -9.00 -53.73 29.36
CA ASP A 129 -9.94 -53.06 28.45
C ASP A 129 -9.37 -51.65 28.17
N LEU A 130 -8.12 -51.64 27.71
CA LEU A 130 -7.44 -50.41 27.34
C LEU A 130 -7.93 -49.98 25.96
N GLY A 131 -8.98 -49.17 25.96
CA GLY A 131 -8.98 -47.93 25.20
C GLY A 131 -9.03 -48.05 23.68
N VAL A 132 -9.61 -49.10 23.08
CA VAL A 132 -9.84 -49.11 21.62
C VAL A 132 -10.77 -47.95 21.22
N GLN A 133 -11.85 -47.72 21.97
CA GLN A 133 -12.76 -46.59 21.75
C GLN A 133 -12.06 -45.24 21.96
N GLU A 134 -11.26 -45.10 23.02
CA GLU A 134 -10.55 -43.85 23.34
C GLU A 134 -9.40 -43.56 22.36
N TYR A 135 -8.73 -44.60 21.85
CA TYR A 135 -7.77 -44.49 20.74
C TYR A 135 -8.47 -44.10 19.43
N PHE A 136 -9.62 -44.71 19.11
CA PHE A 136 -10.40 -44.34 17.92
C PHE A 136 -10.93 -42.92 18.00
N ASP A 137 -11.43 -42.47 19.16
CA ASP A 137 -11.92 -41.10 19.36
C ASP A 137 -10.77 -40.08 19.34
N GLN A 138 -9.59 -40.45 19.84
CA GLN A 138 -8.39 -39.62 19.76
C GLN A 138 -7.86 -39.54 18.32
N GLU A 139 -7.92 -40.63 17.56
CA GLU A 139 -7.57 -40.66 16.13
C GLU A 139 -8.58 -39.85 15.30
N HIS A 140 -9.87 -39.96 15.60
CA HIS A 140 -10.93 -39.17 14.94
C HIS A 140 -10.75 -37.67 15.19
N ASN A 141 -10.37 -37.29 16.41
CA ASN A 141 -10.04 -35.89 16.73
C ASN A 141 -8.78 -35.41 16.00
N LYS A 142 -7.76 -36.27 15.83
CA LYS A 142 -6.56 -35.94 15.04
C LYS A 142 -6.88 -35.82 13.55
N LEU A 143 -7.73 -36.68 13.00
CA LEU A 143 -8.21 -36.63 11.62
C LEU A 143 -9.12 -35.42 11.36
N GLY A 144 -9.97 -35.06 12.34
CA GLY A 144 -10.80 -33.86 12.31
C GLY A 144 -9.96 -32.58 12.35
N GLY A 145 -8.94 -32.53 13.20
CA GLY A 145 -7.97 -31.43 13.26
C GLY A 145 -7.15 -31.30 11.97
N PHE A 146 -6.77 -32.42 11.36
CA PHE A 146 -6.05 -32.44 10.08
C PHE A 146 -6.88 -31.89 8.92
N ASN A 147 -8.15 -32.29 8.78
CA ASN A 147 -9.04 -31.74 7.75
C ASN A 147 -9.17 -30.22 7.87
N ARG A 148 -9.34 -29.70 9.09
CA ARG A 148 -9.43 -28.25 9.32
C ARG A 148 -8.14 -27.52 8.97
N HIS A 149 -6.99 -28.13 9.24
CA HIS A 149 -5.68 -27.58 8.88
C HIS A 149 -5.45 -27.58 7.36
N VAL A 150 -5.88 -28.63 6.66
CA VAL A 150 -5.86 -28.71 5.20
C VAL A 150 -6.78 -27.64 4.59
N ASP A 151 -7.99 -27.45 5.12
CA ASP A 151 -8.92 -26.40 4.69
C ASP A 151 -8.36 -24.99 4.89
N GLU A 152 -7.67 -24.74 6.01
CA GLU A 152 -6.98 -23.47 6.27
C GLU A 152 -5.85 -23.25 5.26
N MET A 153 -5.11 -24.30 4.90
CA MET A 153 -4.04 -24.23 3.89
C MET A 153 -4.60 -23.98 2.48
N ILE A 154 -5.71 -24.62 2.11
CA ILE A 154 -6.40 -24.40 0.83
C ILE A 154 -6.94 -22.96 0.77
N THR A 155 -7.55 -22.48 1.85
CA THR A 155 -8.07 -21.11 1.95
C THR A 155 -6.95 -20.09 1.81
N THR A 156 -5.82 -20.33 2.49
CA THR A 156 -4.62 -19.50 2.37
C THR A 156 -4.06 -19.52 0.94
N GLY A 157 -3.96 -20.69 0.31
CA GLY A 157 -3.53 -20.84 -1.08
C GLY A 157 -4.42 -20.08 -2.07
N SER A 158 -5.74 -20.12 -1.87
CA SER A 158 -6.70 -19.39 -2.70
C SER A 158 -6.55 -17.86 -2.57
N THR A 159 -6.23 -17.38 -1.37
CA THR A 159 -6.01 -15.96 -1.08
C THR A 159 -4.71 -15.45 -1.69
N VAL A 160 -3.66 -16.27 -1.66
CA VAL A 160 -2.39 -15.96 -2.33
C VAL A 160 -2.60 -15.90 -3.85
N LEU A 161 -3.31 -16.87 -4.43
CA LEU A 161 -3.59 -16.89 -5.86
C LEU A 161 -4.44 -15.70 -6.33
N SER A 162 -5.45 -15.31 -5.54
CA SER A 162 -6.28 -14.14 -5.83
C SER A 162 -5.46 -12.85 -5.77
N THR A 163 -4.55 -12.74 -4.79
CA THR A 163 -3.62 -11.62 -4.65
C THR A 163 -2.67 -11.53 -5.84
N LEU A 164 -2.08 -12.65 -6.28
CA LEU A 164 -1.21 -12.70 -7.48
C LEU A 164 -1.98 -12.30 -8.75
N ARG A 165 -3.22 -12.74 -8.89
CA ARG A 165 -4.10 -12.34 -10.01
C ARG A 165 -4.40 -10.84 -9.98
N GLN A 166 -4.63 -10.27 -8.81
CA GLN A 166 -4.88 -8.85 -8.63
C GLN A 166 -3.62 -8.01 -8.89
N GLN A 167 -2.44 -8.49 -8.45
CA GLN A 167 -1.14 -7.89 -8.75
C GLN A 167 -0.86 -7.85 -10.26
N ARG A 168 -1.19 -8.91 -11.00
CA ARG A 168 -1.07 -8.93 -12.47
C ARG A 168 -1.96 -7.87 -13.14
N SER A 169 -3.19 -7.70 -12.67
CA SER A 169 -4.11 -6.67 -13.16
C SER A 169 -3.58 -5.27 -12.89
N MET A 170 -3.03 -5.04 -11.69
CA MET A 170 -2.40 -3.78 -11.31
C MET A 170 -1.18 -3.47 -12.17
N LEU A 171 -0.24 -4.41 -12.32
CA LEU A 171 0.94 -4.26 -13.18
C LEU A 171 0.55 -3.93 -14.63
N LYS A 172 -0.53 -4.52 -15.14
CA LYS A 172 -1.07 -4.20 -16.46
C LYS A 172 -1.59 -2.76 -16.54
N ASN A 173 -2.33 -2.28 -15.54
CA ASN A 173 -2.82 -0.92 -15.47
C ASN A 173 -1.69 0.10 -15.27
N THR A 174 -0.71 -0.20 -14.40
CA THR A 174 0.48 0.64 -14.20
C THR A 174 1.29 0.73 -15.49
N ARG A 175 1.52 -0.38 -16.21
CA ARG A 175 2.20 -0.37 -17.51
C ARG A 175 1.45 0.48 -18.54
N LYS A 176 0.12 0.38 -18.59
CA LYS A 176 -0.72 1.19 -19.48
C LYS A 176 -0.57 2.67 -19.14
N ASN A 177 -0.71 3.03 -17.87
CA ASN A 177 -0.59 4.41 -17.39
C ASN A 177 0.84 4.95 -17.61
N LEU A 178 1.88 4.12 -17.48
CA LEU A 178 3.28 4.45 -17.76
C LEU A 178 3.53 4.69 -19.26
N LEU A 179 2.97 3.84 -20.13
CA LEU A 179 3.02 4.04 -21.58
C LEU A 179 2.33 5.35 -21.98
N ASP A 180 1.16 5.63 -21.39
CA ASP A 180 0.41 6.87 -21.64
C ASP A 180 1.17 8.10 -21.10
N THR A 181 1.87 7.99 -19.97
CA THR A 181 2.73 9.07 -19.44
C THR A 181 4.03 9.23 -20.23
N LEU A 182 4.69 8.15 -20.66
CA LEU A 182 5.87 8.22 -21.54
C LEU A 182 5.52 8.83 -22.90
N ASN A 183 4.36 8.47 -23.45
CA ASN A 183 3.82 9.10 -24.65
C ASN A 183 3.55 10.60 -24.44
N SER A 184 3.06 10.98 -23.25
CA SER A 184 2.85 12.38 -22.88
C SER A 184 4.16 13.15 -22.64
N ILE A 185 5.20 12.51 -22.11
CA ILE A 185 6.52 13.11 -21.87
C ILE A 185 7.29 13.27 -23.20
N GLY A 186 7.17 12.31 -24.12
CA GLY A 186 7.67 12.43 -25.49
C GLY A 186 7.04 13.58 -26.27
N LEU A 187 5.73 13.82 -26.08
CA LEU A 187 5.05 14.99 -26.61
C LEU A 187 5.38 16.27 -25.84
N SER A 188 5.66 16.20 -24.53
CA SER A 188 6.02 17.37 -23.71
C SER A 188 7.32 18.03 -24.15
N ASN A 189 8.34 17.26 -24.56
CA ASN A 189 9.55 17.83 -25.15
C ASN A 189 9.28 18.48 -26.51
N SER A 190 8.37 17.91 -27.32
CA SER A 190 7.95 18.52 -28.59
C SER A 190 7.19 19.84 -28.36
N VAL A 191 6.25 19.87 -27.41
CA VAL A 191 5.50 21.07 -27.04
C VAL A 191 6.39 22.13 -26.39
N MET A 192 7.32 21.74 -25.51
CA MET A 192 8.32 22.64 -24.91
C MET A 192 9.18 23.30 -26.00
N ARG A 193 9.63 22.51 -26.97
CA ARG A 193 10.44 23.00 -28.10
C ARG A 193 9.61 23.83 -29.10
N LEU A 194 8.31 23.55 -29.25
CA LEU A 194 7.36 24.38 -30.01
C LEU A 194 7.12 25.75 -29.34
N ILE A 195 7.09 25.79 -28.00
CA ILE A 195 6.99 27.04 -27.23
C ILE A 195 8.28 27.86 -27.36
N GLU A 196 9.44 27.20 -27.29
CA GLU A 196 10.75 27.85 -27.47
C GLU A 196 10.90 28.46 -28.88
N LYS A 197 10.36 27.79 -29.91
CA LYS A 197 10.33 28.30 -31.29
C LYS A 197 9.49 29.57 -31.45
N ARG A 198 8.43 29.74 -30.65
CA ARG A 198 7.58 30.95 -30.68
C ARG A 198 8.35 32.20 -30.25
N HIS A 199 9.28 32.06 -29.29
CA HIS A 199 10.16 33.15 -28.88
C HIS A 199 11.28 33.46 -29.87
N ILE A 200 11.80 32.44 -30.58
CA ILE A 200 12.79 32.66 -31.65
C ILE A 200 12.17 33.37 -32.86
N GLY A 201 10.94 33.01 -33.23
CA GLY A 201 10.21 33.68 -34.32
C GLY A 201 10.01 35.16 -34.03
N ASP A 202 9.60 35.49 -32.81
CA ASP A 202 9.36 36.87 -32.38
C ASP A 202 10.66 37.71 -32.40
N LYS A 203 11.77 37.13 -31.95
CA LYS A 203 13.10 37.75 -32.03
C LYS A 203 13.54 38.03 -33.47
N PHE A 204 13.27 37.11 -34.40
CA PHE A 204 13.67 37.26 -35.80
C PHE A 204 12.89 38.38 -36.50
N VAL A 205 11.58 38.46 -36.26
CA VAL A 205 10.72 39.54 -36.79
C VAL A 205 11.16 40.90 -36.23
N LEU A 206 11.50 40.98 -34.94
CA LEU A 206 11.94 42.22 -34.30
C LEU A 206 13.29 42.71 -34.86
N PHE A 207 14.27 41.82 -35.02
CA PHE A 207 15.58 42.16 -35.60
C PHE A 207 15.51 42.53 -37.09
N GLY A 208 14.61 41.88 -37.84
CA GLY A 208 14.33 42.19 -39.24
C GLY A 208 13.69 43.58 -39.42
N GLY A 209 12.75 43.95 -38.54
CA GLY A 209 12.14 45.28 -38.54
C GLY A 209 13.14 46.40 -38.27
N MET A 210 14.06 46.21 -37.32
CA MET A 210 15.14 47.16 -37.03
C MET A 210 16.09 47.38 -38.21
N THR A 211 16.54 46.29 -38.84
CA THR A 211 17.47 46.39 -40.00
C THR A 211 16.79 47.03 -41.21
N LEU A 212 15.53 46.67 -41.50
CA LEU A 212 14.77 47.27 -42.60
C LEU A 212 14.64 48.80 -42.46
N MET A 213 14.26 49.28 -41.26
CA MET A 213 14.11 50.72 -41.00
C MET A 213 15.44 51.45 -41.12
N THR A 214 16.54 50.82 -40.68
CA THR A 214 17.88 51.39 -40.79
C THR A 214 18.33 51.52 -42.25
N ILE A 215 18.07 50.50 -43.08
CA ILE A 215 18.39 50.52 -44.52
C ILE A 215 17.57 51.60 -45.24
N LEU A 216 16.28 51.71 -44.94
CA LEU A 216 15.42 52.76 -45.54
C LEU A 216 15.96 54.17 -45.23
N MET A 217 16.35 54.43 -43.98
CA MET A 217 16.91 55.72 -43.59
C MET A 217 18.23 56.01 -44.33
N PHE A 218 19.09 55.01 -44.47
CA PHE A 218 20.34 55.11 -45.24
C PHE A 218 20.11 55.38 -46.73
N LEU A 219 19.15 54.68 -47.34
CA LEU A 219 18.86 54.80 -48.77
C LEU A 219 18.26 56.16 -49.13
N ILE A 220 17.42 56.70 -48.23
CA ILE A 220 16.91 58.09 -48.34
C ILE A 220 18.06 59.09 -48.24
N TRP A 221 18.98 58.90 -47.29
CA TRP A 221 20.14 59.78 -47.14
C TRP A 221 21.05 59.78 -48.38
N PHE A 222 21.33 58.59 -48.95
CA PHE A 222 22.13 58.44 -50.17
C PHE A 222 21.45 58.98 -51.43
N TYR A 223 20.12 58.92 -51.50
CA TYR A 223 19.39 59.43 -52.67
C TYR A 223 19.16 60.95 -52.62
N LEU A 224 19.12 61.53 -51.42
CA LEU A 224 18.92 62.98 -51.22
C LEU A 224 20.24 63.78 -51.16
N THR A 225 21.39 63.10 -51.00
CA THR A 225 22.74 63.69 -50.99
C THR A 225 23.44 63.39 -52.32
#